data_AF-J5JU29-F1
#
_entry.id   AF-J5JU29-F1
#
_cell.length_a   1.000
_cell.length_b   1.000
_cell.length_c   1.000
_cell.angle_alpha   90.00
_cell.angle_beta   90.00
_cell.angle_gamma   90.00
#
_symmetry.space_group_name_H-M   'P 1'
#
loop_
_entity.id
_entity.type
_entity.pdbx_description
1 polymer ?
#
loop_
_entity_poly.entity_id
_entity_poly.type
_entity_poly.pdbx_seq_one_letter_code
_entity_poly.pdbx_strand_id
1 'polypeptide(L)'
;MSQKVWKRNFADGHGLEKALAAIKTPGPEVPIPHPPATFDELAASDFGGKGFTLSSFTASDACELGHLLDARLRPFAATRPALVHVSTASGTTLYQGATGAGLLPDHESWVRRKRATVLRWGVSSYLVGRKHGGGDERLFAAKNGLGPEGAGVYAIHGGGVPLRVEGVEGVVAVVVVSGLKQEEDHGVIADVIRANWV
;
A
#
# COMPACT_ATOMS: atom_id res chain seq x y z
N MET A 1 9.84 12.55 -18.55
CA MET A 1 8.49 13.08 -18.27
C MET A 1 8.44 13.41 -16.79
N SER A 2 7.93 14.57 -16.40
CA SER A 2 7.70 14.91 -14.99
C SER A 2 6.71 13.92 -14.37
N GLN A 3 6.99 13.43 -13.17
CA GLN A 3 6.09 12.53 -12.46
C GLN A 3 4.80 13.28 -12.09
N LYS A 4 3.63 12.67 -12.30
CA LYS A 4 2.35 13.26 -11.87
C LYS A 4 2.37 13.55 -10.37
N VAL A 5 1.99 14.77 -10.00
CA VAL A 5 1.80 15.19 -8.60
C VAL A 5 0.32 15.06 -8.26
N TRP A 6 0.02 14.32 -7.19
CA TRP A 6 -1.33 13.99 -6.76
C TRP A 6 -1.75 14.93 -5.63
N LYS A 7 -2.86 15.65 -5.80
CA LYS A 7 -3.31 16.64 -4.83
C LYS A 7 -4.60 16.20 -4.16
N ARG A 8 -4.61 16.27 -2.82
CA ARG A 8 -5.83 16.10 -2.05
C ARG A 8 -6.78 17.27 -2.30
N ASN A 9 -8.02 16.99 -2.66
CA ASN A 9 -9.04 18.00 -2.98
C ASN A 9 -10.29 17.95 -2.08
N PHE A 10 -10.20 17.25 -0.94
CA PHE A 10 -11.27 17.10 0.03
C PHE A 10 -10.77 17.45 1.44
N ALA A 11 -11.68 17.87 2.32
CA ALA A 11 -11.37 18.30 3.69
C ALA A 11 -11.11 17.12 4.64
N ASP A 12 -10.55 17.39 5.81
CA ASP A 12 -10.43 16.41 6.90
C ASP A 12 -11.82 15.94 7.34
N GLY A 13 -11.95 14.64 7.65
CA GLY A 13 -13.20 13.97 8.00
C GLY A 13 -13.83 13.16 6.87
N HIS A 14 -13.51 13.45 5.60
CA HIS A 14 -14.14 12.79 4.43
C HIS A 14 -13.95 11.27 4.42
N GLY A 15 -12.72 10.80 4.65
CA GLY A 15 -12.42 9.37 4.75
C GLY A 15 -13.14 8.72 5.92
N LEU A 16 -13.18 9.40 7.07
CA LEU A 16 -13.87 8.90 8.26
C LEU A 16 -15.38 8.78 8.04
N GLU A 17 -16.01 9.74 7.36
CA GLU A 17 -17.42 9.68 6.99
C GLU A 17 -17.71 8.47 6.09
N LYS A 18 -16.85 8.20 5.10
CA LYS A 18 -16.97 7.02 4.23
C LYS A 18 -16.77 5.71 4.99
N ALA A 19 -15.78 5.65 5.88
CA ALA A 19 -15.55 4.47 6.73
C ALA A 19 -16.76 4.22 7.63
N LEU A 20 -17.28 5.25 8.30
CA LEU A 20 -18.46 5.15 9.15
C LEU A 20 -19.69 4.67 8.37
N ALA A 21 -19.91 5.19 7.16
CA ALA A 21 -21.00 4.75 6.30
C ALA A 21 -20.85 3.26 5.93
N ALA A 22 -19.66 2.84 5.50
CA ALA A 22 -19.37 1.46 5.14
C ALA A 22 -19.48 0.50 6.34
N ILE A 23 -19.09 0.94 7.54
CA ILE A 23 -19.21 0.17 8.78
C ILE A 23 -20.68 -0.06 9.14
N LYS A 24 -21.51 0.97 9.05
CA LYS A 24 -22.95 0.92 9.37
C LYS A 24 -23.74 0.10 8.36
N THR A 25 -23.41 0.23 7.08
CA THR A 25 -24.13 -0.43 5.99
C THR A 25 -23.13 -0.79 4.90
N PRO A 26 -22.47 -1.96 5.01
CA PRO A 26 -21.54 -2.41 3.99
C PRO A 26 -22.26 -2.57 2.64
N GLY A 27 -21.72 -1.93 1.60
CA GLY A 27 -22.16 -2.16 0.22
C GLY A 27 -21.70 -3.53 -0.31
N PRO A 28 -22.05 -3.88 -1.56
CA PRO A 28 -21.54 -5.09 -2.20
C PRO A 28 -20.02 -5.03 -2.44
N GLU A 29 -19.38 -6.19 -2.58
CA GLU A 29 -17.99 -6.27 -3.03
C GLU A 29 -17.84 -5.69 -4.44
N VAL A 30 -17.07 -4.61 -4.57
CA VAL A 30 -16.70 -4.03 -5.87
C VAL A 30 -15.29 -4.51 -6.22
N PRO A 31 -15.08 -5.22 -7.35
CA PRO A 31 -13.77 -5.77 -7.73
C PRO A 31 -12.62 -4.77 -7.59
N ILE A 32 -11.51 -5.23 -7.03
CA ILE A 32 -10.30 -4.41 -6.89
C ILE A 32 -9.55 -4.48 -8.23
N PRO A 33 -9.17 -3.33 -8.83
CA PRO A 33 -8.43 -3.35 -10.09
C PRO A 33 -7.05 -3.96 -9.89
N HIS A 34 -6.68 -4.90 -10.75
CA HIS A 34 -5.36 -5.53 -10.69
C HIS A 34 -4.30 -4.63 -11.34
N PRO A 35 -3.14 -4.41 -10.70
CA PRO A 35 -2.01 -3.73 -11.31
C PRO A 35 -1.44 -4.54 -12.50
N PRO A 36 -0.75 -3.87 -13.45
CA PRO A 36 -0.09 -4.58 -14.55
C PRO A 36 0.81 -5.72 -14.08
N ALA A 37 0.83 -6.81 -14.87
CA ALA A 37 1.48 -8.05 -14.48
C ALA A 37 2.99 -8.06 -14.75
N THR A 38 3.46 -7.22 -15.67
CA THR A 38 4.89 -7.13 -16.04
C THR A 38 5.57 -5.97 -15.33
N PHE A 39 6.90 -6.07 -15.19
CA PHE A 39 7.70 -5.01 -14.57
C PHE A 39 7.60 -3.68 -15.33
N ASP A 40 7.78 -3.72 -16.66
CA ASP A 40 7.84 -2.51 -17.48
C ASP A 40 6.49 -1.78 -17.53
N GLU A 41 5.39 -2.50 -17.69
CA GLU A 41 4.04 -1.90 -17.68
C GLU A 41 3.73 -1.30 -16.30
N LEU A 42 4.04 -2.00 -15.22
CA LEU A 42 3.81 -1.50 -13.87
C LEU A 42 4.68 -0.25 -13.58
N ALA A 43 5.94 -0.27 -14.01
CA ALA A 43 6.88 0.84 -13.84
C ALA A 43 6.52 2.09 -14.67
N ALA A 44 5.77 1.92 -15.77
CA ALA A 44 5.28 2.99 -16.62
C ALA A 44 3.87 3.49 -16.23
N SER A 45 3.09 2.67 -15.53
CA SER A 45 1.71 2.99 -15.13
C SER A 45 1.61 3.88 -13.89
N ASP A 46 0.41 4.39 -13.65
CA ASP A 46 0.01 5.11 -12.43
C ASP A 46 -0.51 4.17 -11.32
N PHE A 47 -0.33 2.85 -11.46
CA PHE A 47 -0.70 1.86 -10.45
C PHE A 47 0.28 1.80 -9.27
N GLY A 48 1.00 2.88 -8.95
CA GLY A 48 1.84 2.96 -7.75
C GLY A 48 3.09 2.07 -7.75
N GLY A 49 3.53 1.54 -8.91
CA GLY A 49 4.77 0.75 -9.01
C GLY A 49 6.00 1.51 -8.50
N LYS A 50 6.16 2.76 -8.96
CA LYS A 50 7.19 3.70 -8.45
C LYS A 50 6.73 4.51 -7.23
N GLY A 51 5.51 4.27 -6.74
CA GLY A 51 4.85 5.06 -5.71
C GLY A 51 4.10 6.29 -6.23
N PHE A 52 3.57 7.07 -5.30
CA PHE A 52 2.82 8.29 -5.57
C PHE A 52 3.61 9.51 -5.06
N THR A 53 3.72 10.56 -5.89
CA THR A 53 4.27 11.85 -5.47
C THR A 53 3.12 12.81 -5.20
N LEU A 54 2.96 13.22 -3.94
CA LEU A 54 1.86 14.05 -3.47
C LEU A 54 2.30 15.51 -3.40
N SER A 55 1.35 16.45 -3.42
CA SER A 55 1.66 17.87 -3.16
C SER A 55 2.05 18.14 -1.70
N SER A 56 1.56 17.31 -0.79
CA SER A 56 1.82 17.36 0.65
C SER A 56 1.50 16.00 1.28
N PHE A 57 2.09 15.70 2.44
CA PHE A 57 1.72 14.54 3.23
C PHE A 57 1.91 14.81 4.72
N THR A 58 0.83 14.74 5.47
CA THR A 58 0.75 14.99 6.91
C THR A 58 0.08 13.82 7.63
N ALA A 59 -0.01 13.90 8.97
CA ALA A 59 -0.80 12.93 9.75
C ALA A 59 -2.27 12.91 9.31
N SER A 60 -2.87 14.06 8.96
CA SER A 60 -4.23 14.12 8.41
C SER A 60 -4.34 13.30 7.12
N ASP A 61 -3.41 13.46 6.18
CA ASP A 61 -3.43 12.69 4.92
C ASP A 61 -3.28 11.18 5.16
N ALA A 62 -2.48 10.78 6.15
CA ALA A 62 -2.33 9.38 6.55
C ALA A 62 -3.63 8.81 7.13
N CYS A 63 -4.32 9.55 8.01
CA CYS A 63 -5.62 9.15 8.57
C CYS A 63 -6.69 9.04 7.48
N GLU A 64 -6.73 9.99 6.55
CA GLU A 64 -7.68 9.99 5.44
C GLU A 64 -7.47 8.81 4.50
N LEU A 65 -6.21 8.56 4.10
CA LEU A 65 -5.87 7.38 3.31
C LEU A 65 -6.26 6.09 4.04
N GLY A 66 -5.97 6.00 5.33
CA GLY A 66 -6.34 4.87 6.17
C GLY A 66 -7.84 4.58 6.20
N HIS A 67 -8.66 5.60 6.46
CA HIS A 67 -10.12 5.46 6.48
C HIS A 67 -10.71 5.18 5.10
N LEU A 68 -10.17 5.80 4.03
CA LEU A 68 -10.62 5.53 2.67
C LEU A 68 -10.33 4.07 2.25
N LEU A 69 -9.18 3.53 2.65
CA LEU A 69 -8.85 2.12 2.45
C LEU A 69 -9.76 1.21 3.27
N ASP A 70 -10.03 1.54 4.53
CA ASP A 70 -10.98 0.79 5.36
C ASP A 70 -12.38 0.75 4.71
N ALA A 71 -12.91 1.90 4.31
CA ALA A 71 -14.19 2.01 3.62
C ALA A 71 -14.24 1.17 2.34
N ARG A 72 -13.17 1.21 1.54
CA ARG A 72 -13.05 0.47 0.28
C ARG A 72 -12.99 -1.05 0.50
N LEU A 73 -12.40 -1.47 1.61
CA LEU A 73 -12.17 -2.87 1.96
C LEU A 73 -13.29 -3.47 2.81
N ARG A 74 -14.17 -2.65 3.38
CA ARG A 74 -15.23 -3.09 4.29
C ARG A 74 -16.17 -4.16 3.71
N PRO A 75 -16.59 -4.11 2.44
CA PRO A 75 -17.42 -5.17 1.84
C PRO A 75 -16.76 -6.56 1.87
N PHE A 76 -15.43 -6.63 1.87
CA PHE A 76 -14.66 -7.87 1.85
C PHE A 76 -14.38 -8.45 3.25
N ALA A 77 -14.58 -7.65 4.28
CA ALA A 77 -14.07 -7.90 5.62
C ALA A 77 -14.65 -9.15 6.30
N ALA A 78 -15.82 -9.62 5.87
CA ALA A 78 -16.46 -10.82 6.41
C ALA A 78 -15.72 -12.12 6.05
N THR A 79 -15.06 -12.16 4.88
CA THR A 79 -14.38 -13.36 4.37
C THR A 79 -12.88 -13.16 4.20
N ARG A 80 -12.44 -11.92 3.97
CA ARG A 80 -11.05 -11.55 3.68
C ARG A 80 -10.67 -10.28 4.47
N PRO A 81 -10.59 -10.36 5.81
CA PRO A 81 -10.14 -9.23 6.62
C PRO A 81 -8.69 -8.85 6.24
N ALA A 82 -8.41 -7.55 6.25
CA ALA A 82 -7.10 -7.01 5.90
C ALA A 82 -6.63 -6.01 6.96
N LEU A 83 -5.30 -5.89 7.07
CA LEU A 83 -4.63 -4.88 7.88
C LEU A 83 -4.22 -3.72 6.99
N VAL A 84 -4.65 -2.52 7.33
CA VAL A 84 -4.22 -1.26 6.71
C VAL A 84 -3.25 -0.58 7.66
N HIS A 85 -2.07 -0.21 7.16
CA HIS A 85 -1.02 0.45 7.92
C HIS A 85 -0.44 1.62 7.14
N VAL A 86 -0.26 2.77 7.78
CA VAL A 86 0.43 3.93 7.23
C VAL A 86 1.45 4.42 8.25
N SER A 87 2.71 4.52 7.85
CA SER A 87 3.79 5.04 8.70
C SER A 87 4.71 5.98 7.95
N THR A 88 5.35 6.88 8.69
CA THR A 88 6.46 7.68 8.17
C THR A 88 7.64 6.76 7.79
N ALA A 89 8.53 7.26 6.94
CA ALA A 89 9.77 6.55 6.62
C ALA A 89 10.63 6.30 7.86
N SER A 90 10.58 7.21 8.86
CA SER A 90 11.27 7.06 10.15
C SER A 90 10.69 5.98 11.07
N GLY A 91 9.46 5.50 10.81
CA GLY A 91 8.84 4.41 11.57
C GLY A 91 7.70 4.79 12.49
N THR A 92 7.31 6.07 12.55
CA THR A 92 6.13 6.49 13.30
C THR A 92 4.89 6.00 12.58
N THR A 93 4.12 5.13 13.23
CA THR A 93 2.79 4.72 12.76
C THR A 93 1.83 5.88 12.89
N LEU A 94 1.23 6.29 11.77
CA LEU A 94 0.24 7.37 11.70
C LEU A 94 -1.19 6.83 11.63
N TYR A 95 -1.36 5.65 11.04
CA TYR A 95 -2.65 4.94 11.00
C TYR A 95 -2.41 3.43 11.03
N GLN A 96 -3.23 2.71 11.78
CA GLN A 96 -3.32 1.26 11.69
C GLN A 96 -4.75 0.81 11.99
N GLY A 97 -5.34 0.03 11.08
CA GLY A 97 -6.74 -0.39 11.18
C GLY A 97 -6.96 -1.78 10.60
N ALA A 98 -7.73 -2.57 11.34
CA ALA A 98 -8.25 -3.86 10.92
C ALA A 98 -9.61 -3.67 10.23
N THR A 99 -9.78 -4.17 9.00
CA THR A 99 -11.04 -3.98 8.27
C THR A 99 -12.18 -4.85 8.80
N GLY A 100 -11.84 -5.97 9.44
CA GLY A 100 -12.77 -6.95 10.02
C GLY A 100 -12.12 -7.85 11.06
N ALA A 101 -12.91 -8.75 11.64
CA ALA A 101 -12.42 -9.75 12.59
C ALA A 101 -11.66 -10.88 11.88
N GLY A 102 -10.74 -11.55 12.59
CA GLY A 102 -10.02 -12.73 12.07
C GLY A 102 -8.57 -12.50 11.66
N LEU A 103 -8.01 -11.30 11.90
CA LEU A 103 -6.58 -11.05 11.71
C LEU A 103 -5.73 -11.84 12.69
N LEU A 104 -4.60 -12.34 12.20
CA LEU A 104 -3.57 -13.01 12.99
C LEU A 104 -2.36 -12.10 13.24
N PRO A 105 -1.53 -12.38 14.27
CA PRO A 105 -0.28 -11.64 14.48
C PRO A 105 0.68 -11.63 13.27
N ASP A 106 0.60 -12.64 12.39
CA ASP A 106 1.43 -12.70 11.18
C ASP A 106 1.19 -11.51 10.23
N HIS A 107 0.02 -10.87 10.25
CA HIS A 107 -0.23 -9.69 9.41
C HIS A 107 0.71 -8.52 9.74
N GLU A 108 1.09 -8.35 11.00
CA GLU A 108 2.11 -7.37 11.42
C GLU A 108 3.50 -7.71 10.84
N SER A 109 3.84 -9.00 10.79
CA SER A 109 5.08 -9.47 10.16
C SER A 109 5.08 -9.11 8.67
N TRP A 110 3.98 -9.36 7.96
CA TRP A 110 3.81 -8.93 6.57
C TRP A 110 3.92 -7.43 6.40
N VAL A 111 3.27 -6.63 7.25
CA VAL A 111 3.36 -5.17 7.23
C VAL A 111 4.81 -4.71 7.36
N ARG A 112 5.52 -5.20 8.38
CA ARG A 112 6.92 -4.88 8.62
C ARG A 112 7.80 -5.24 7.41
N ARG A 113 7.61 -6.43 6.85
CA ARG A 113 8.42 -6.95 5.74
C ARG A 113 8.16 -6.22 4.42
N LYS A 114 6.89 -5.96 4.06
CA LYS A 114 6.53 -5.15 2.88
C LYS A 114 7.05 -3.73 3.01
N ARG A 115 6.91 -3.11 4.19
CA ARG A 115 7.48 -1.78 4.49
C ARG A 115 8.99 -1.74 4.34
N ALA A 116 9.70 -2.73 4.89
CA ALA A 116 11.16 -2.82 4.78
C ALA A 116 11.62 -2.89 3.31
N THR A 117 10.88 -3.62 2.47
CA THR A 117 11.12 -3.65 1.02
C THR A 117 10.94 -2.27 0.40
N VAL A 118 9.82 -1.60 0.67
CA VAL A 118 9.54 -0.28 0.11
C VAL A 118 10.63 0.73 0.48
N LEU A 119 11.08 0.74 1.74
CA LEU A 119 12.09 1.69 2.20
C LEU A 119 13.46 1.44 1.60
N ARG A 120 13.86 0.17 1.42
CA ARG A 120 15.18 -0.14 0.88
C ARG A 120 15.28 0.08 -0.63
N TRP A 121 14.24 -0.28 -1.40
CA TRP A 121 14.28 -0.19 -2.86
C TRP A 121 13.56 1.04 -3.43
N GLY A 122 12.86 1.81 -2.61
CA GLY A 122 12.16 3.02 -3.05
C GLY A 122 11.03 2.76 -4.04
N VAL A 123 10.55 1.54 -4.19
CA VAL A 123 9.45 1.19 -5.10
C VAL A 123 8.47 0.28 -4.37
N SER A 124 7.30 0.03 -4.95
CA SER A 124 6.34 -0.87 -4.32
C SER A 124 6.92 -2.26 -4.13
N SER A 125 6.50 -2.95 -3.07
CA SER A 125 6.88 -4.35 -2.86
C SER A 125 6.45 -5.22 -4.03
N TYR A 126 5.31 -4.88 -4.66
CA TYR A 126 4.83 -5.54 -5.88
C TYR A 126 5.79 -5.36 -7.07
N LEU A 127 6.31 -4.16 -7.31
CA LEU A 127 7.25 -3.92 -8.42
C LEU A 127 8.57 -4.66 -8.22
N VAL A 128 9.05 -4.75 -6.97
CA VAL A 128 10.20 -5.62 -6.64
C VAL A 128 9.84 -7.08 -6.96
N GLY A 129 8.66 -7.56 -6.58
CA GLY A 129 8.17 -8.90 -6.93
C GLY A 129 8.15 -9.17 -8.43
N ARG A 130 7.61 -8.23 -9.24
CA ARG A 130 7.56 -8.35 -10.70
C ARG A 130 8.96 -8.47 -11.32
N LYS A 131 9.96 -7.79 -10.76
CA LYS A 131 11.37 -7.90 -11.19
C LYS A 131 12.00 -9.28 -10.86
N HIS A 132 11.44 -10.00 -9.89
CA HIS A 132 11.98 -11.26 -9.37
C HIS A 132 10.95 -12.38 -9.51
N GLY A 133 10.62 -12.75 -10.76
CA GLY A 133 9.79 -13.93 -11.02
C GLY A 133 8.36 -13.87 -10.50
N GLY A 134 7.81 -12.67 -10.28
CA GLY A 134 6.45 -12.50 -9.75
C GLY A 134 6.32 -12.70 -8.24
N GLY A 135 7.42 -12.60 -7.49
CA GLY A 135 7.45 -12.79 -6.04
C GLY A 135 8.34 -13.95 -5.56
N ASP A 136 9.30 -14.39 -6.37
CA ASP A 136 10.26 -15.43 -5.97
C ASP A 136 11.29 -14.85 -4.98
N GLU A 137 11.04 -15.06 -3.69
CA GLU A 137 11.89 -14.57 -2.60
C GLU A 137 13.29 -15.20 -2.60
N ARG A 138 13.46 -16.42 -3.13
CA ARG A 138 14.77 -17.09 -3.24
C ARG A 138 15.61 -16.43 -4.33
N LEU A 139 15.01 -16.23 -5.51
CA LEU A 139 15.65 -15.51 -6.61
C LEU A 139 16.00 -14.08 -6.19
N PHE A 140 15.10 -13.42 -5.48
CA PHE A 140 15.33 -12.09 -4.92
C PHE A 140 16.50 -12.06 -3.94
N ALA A 141 16.54 -12.97 -2.98
CA ALA A 141 17.64 -13.05 -2.02
C ALA A 141 18.99 -13.26 -2.72
N ALA A 142 19.05 -14.21 -3.67
CA ALA A 142 20.25 -14.50 -4.45
C ALA A 142 20.72 -13.29 -5.28
N LYS A 143 19.80 -12.60 -5.98
CA LYS A 143 20.14 -11.43 -6.81
C LYS A 143 20.52 -10.19 -6.02
N ASN A 144 20.11 -10.08 -4.75
CA ASN A 144 20.38 -8.93 -3.89
C ASN A 144 21.41 -9.22 -2.80
N GLY A 145 22.11 -10.36 -2.86
CA GLY A 145 23.16 -10.74 -1.91
C GLY A 145 22.67 -10.85 -0.47
N LEU A 146 21.42 -11.26 -0.26
CA LEU A 146 20.84 -11.40 1.08
C LEU A 146 21.17 -12.77 1.66
N GLY A 147 21.78 -12.79 2.84
CA GLY A 147 21.95 -14.02 3.60
C GLY A 147 20.60 -14.58 4.11
N PRO A 148 20.57 -15.82 4.61
CA PRO A 148 19.33 -16.49 5.04
C PRO A 148 18.51 -15.69 6.07
N GLU A 149 19.18 -15.11 7.08
CA GLU A 149 18.51 -14.28 8.08
C GLU A 149 18.07 -12.92 7.53
N GLY A 150 18.85 -12.35 6.61
CA GLY A 150 18.57 -11.05 6.00
C GLY A 150 17.41 -11.09 5.00
N ALA A 151 17.18 -12.22 4.33
CA ALA A 151 16.10 -12.37 3.36
C ALA A 151 14.72 -12.26 4.02
N GLY A 152 14.54 -12.85 5.21
CA GLY A 152 13.28 -12.86 5.95
C GLY A 152 12.80 -11.48 6.41
N VAL A 153 13.69 -10.47 6.43
CA VAL A 153 13.35 -9.08 6.76
C VAL A 153 12.44 -8.44 5.70
N TYR A 154 12.46 -8.99 4.48
CA TYR A 154 11.79 -8.40 3.33
C TYR A 154 10.65 -9.29 2.83
N ALA A 155 9.62 -8.66 2.29
CA ALA A 155 8.59 -9.32 1.51
C ALA A 155 8.41 -8.57 0.20
N ILE A 156 8.46 -9.29 -0.92
CA ILE A 156 8.33 -8.72 -2.28
C ILE A 156 6.98 -9.05 -2.91
N HIS A 157 6.00 -9.37 -2.08
CA HIS A 157 4.60 -9.52 -2.46
C HIS A 157 3.89 -8.17 -2.38
N GLY A 158 2.91 -7.95 -3.24
CA GLY A 158 2.19 -6.69 -3.34
C GLY A 158 1.48 -6.25 -2.06
N GLY A 159 1.28 -4.94 -1.94
CA GLY A 159 0.62 -4.32 -0.79
C GLY A 159 1.44 -3.26 -0.08
N GLY A 160 2.74 -3.12 -0.32
CA GLY A 160 3.52 -1.98 0.18
C GLY A 160 3.78 -0.95 -0.93
N VAL A 161 3.44 0.32 -0.71
CA VAL A 161 3.61 1.39 -1.70
C VAL A 161 4.27 2.64 -1.08
N PRO A 162 5.31 3.21 -1.71
CA PRO A 162 5.94 4.43 -1.22
C PRO A 162 5.11 5.68 -1.55
N LEU A 163 5.02 6.57 -0.57
CA LEU A 163 4.48 7.91 -0.70
C LEU A 163 5.62 8.94 -0.66
N ARG A 164 5.57 9.93 -1.54
CA ARG A 164 6.56 11.01 -1.68
C ARG A 164 5.86 12.36 -1.66
N VAL A 165 6.63 13.41 -1.46
CA VAL A 165 6.16 14.79 -1.59
C VAL A 165 7.02 15.50 -2.63
N GLU A 166 6.39 16.27 -3.51
CA GLU A 166 7.10 17.09 -4.49
C GLU A 166 8.14 17.99 -3.82
N GLY A 167 9.36 18.03 -4.35
CA GLY A 167 10.46 18.81 -3.80
C GLY A 167 11.15 18.19 -2.57
N VAL A 168 10.65 17.07 -2.03
CA VAL A 168 11.30 16.32 -0.95
C VAL A 168 11.99 15.09 -1.52
N GLU A 169 13.27 14.91 -1.18
CA GLU A 169 14.02 13.75 -1.61
C GLU A 169 13.60 12.47 -0.86
N GLY A 170 13.44 11.38 -1.60
CA GLY A 170 13.17 10.05 -1.03
C GLY A 170 11.71 9.78 -0.69
N VAL A 171 11.49 8.68 0.05
CA VAL A 171 10.17 8.25 0.53
C VAL A 171 9.88 8.94 1.85
N VAL A 172 8.73 9.61 1.98
CA VAL A 172 8.33 10.28 3.22
C VAL A 172 7.47 9.38 4.10
N ALA A 173 6.70 8.48 3.49
CA ALA A 173 5.81 7.55 4.16
C ALA A 173 5.59 6.28 3.33
N VAL A 174 5.11 5.23 3.99
CA VAL A 174 4.75 3.96 3.36
C VAL A 174 3.33 3.61 3.78
N VAL A 175 2.49 3.29 2.80
CA VAL A 175 1.21 2.64 3.02
C VAL A 175 1.35 1.15 2.75
N VAL A 176 0.75 0.34 3.62
CA VAL A 176 0.70 -1.11 3.48
C VAL A 176 -0.72 -1.62 3.64
N VAL A 177 -1.16 -2.49 2.75
CA VAL A 177 -2.33 -3.35 2.90
C VAL A 177 -1.87 -4.81 2.93
N SER A 178 -2.42 -5.60 3.85
CA SER A 178 -2.08 -7.01 4.01
C SER A 178 -3.27 -7.87 4.43
N GLY A 179 -3.69 -8.76 3.55
CA GLY A 179 -4.71 -9.78 3.85
C GLY A 179 -5.45 -10.33 2.63
N LEU A 180 -5.30 -9.70 1.47
CA LEU A 180 -5.88 -10.15 0.21
C LEU A 180 -4.84 -10.88 -0.66
N LYS A 181 -5.20 -11.19 -1.91
CA LYS A 181 -4.20 -11.59 -2.91
C LYS A 181 -3.26 -10.42 -3.17
N GLN A 182 -2.01 -10.70 -3.51
CA GLN A 182 -0.96 -9.67 -3.63
C GLN A 182 -1.32 -8.54 -4.63
N GLU A 183 -1.99 -8.89 -5.72
CA GLU A 183 -2.48 -7.96 -6.74
C GLU A 183 -3.62 -7.09 -6.23
N GLU A 184 -4.47 -7.60 -5.34
CA GLU A 184 -5.55 -6.86 -4.71
C GLU A 184 -5.02 -5.95 -3.59
N ASP A 185 -4.10 -6.44 -2.74
CA ASP A 185 -3.42 -5.65 -1.70
C ASP A 185 -2.75 -4.42 -2.31
N HIS A 186 -2.06 -4.59 -3.45
CA HIS A 186 -1.43 -3.47 -4.17
C HIS A 186 -2.47 -2.63 -4.93
N GLY A 187 -3.42 -3.29 -5.59
CA GLY A 187 -4.44 -2.67 -6.43
C GLY A 187 -5.33 -1.71 -5.66
N VAL A 188 -5.76 -2.07 -4.45
CA VAL A 188 -6.66 -1.22 -3.64
C VAL A 188 -6.00 0.08 -3.20
N ILE A 189 -4.70 0.07 -2.94
CA ILE A 189 -3.94 1.29 -2.62
C ILE A 189 -3.93 2.23 -3.82
N ALA A 190 -3.62 1.68 -5.00
CA ALA A 190 -3.62 2.47 -6.22
C ALA A 190 -5.01 3.00 -6.56
N ASP A 191 -6.05 2.17 -6.46
CA ASP A 191 -7.46 2.53 -6.67
C ASP A 191 -7.86 3.72 -5.79
N VAL A 192 -7.63 3.62 -4.47
CA VAL A 192 -8.02 4.66 -3.51
C VAL A 192 -7.28 5.96 -3.75
N ILE A 193 -5.96 5.93 -3.98
CA ILE A 193 -5.20 7.16 -4.22
C ILE A 193 -5.64 7.81 -5.53
N ARG A 194 -5.78 7.03 -6.60
CA ARG A 194 -6.17 7.55 -7.94
C ARG A 194 -7.58 8.14 -7.96
N ALA A 195 -8.47 7.62 -7.12
CA ALA A 195 -9.86 8.08 -7.05
C ALA A 195 -10.06 9.31 -6.14
N ASN A 196 -9.15 9.60 -5.21
CA ASN A 196 -9.36 10.64 -4.19
C ASN A 196 -8.30 11.75 -4.21
N TRP A 197 -7.08 11.49 -4.71
CA TRP A 197 -6.10 12.53 -4.99
C TRP A 197 -6.10 12.77 -6.50
N VAL A 198 -6.20 14.02 -6.94
CA VAL A 198 -6.30 14.40 -8.36
C VAL A 198 -5.15 15.27 -8.82
#